data_AF-A0A2D7C0P3-F1
#
_entry.id   AF-A0A2D7C0P3-F1
#
_cell.length_a   1.000
_cell.length_b   1.000
_cell.length_c   1.000
_cell.angle_alpha   90.00
_cell.angle_beta   90.00
_cell.angle_gamma   90.00
#
_symmetry.space_group_name_H-M   'P 1'
#
loop_
_entity.id
_entity.type
_entity.pdbx_description
1 polymer ?
#
loop_
_entity_poly.entity_id
_entity_poly.type
_entity_poly.pdbx_seq_one_letter_code
_entity_poly.pdbx_strand_id
1 'polypeptide(L)' 'MSTTIKHKKSSVKGVKPGTAALALGELAVNTNEGIIFLKTEDSSSNEDIIDFQQLRVYNSSGTRIN' A
#
# COMPACT_ATOMS: atom_id res chain seq x y z
N MET A 1 -22.99 -12.30 -2.83
CA MET A 1 -22.19 -12.62 -1.63
C MET A 1 -21.46 -11.36 -1.21
N SER A 2 -21.42 -11.03 0.09
CA SER A 2 -20.62 -9.91 0.58
C SER A 2 -19.17 -10.34 0.76
N THR A 3 -18.23 -9.61 0.17
CA THR A 3 -16.80 -9.78 0.40
C THR A 3 -16.36 -8.85 1.52
N THR A 4 -15.86 -9.41 2.62
CA THR A 4 -15.29 -8.63 3.73
C THR A 4 -13.89 -8.18 3.36
N ILE A 5 -13.67 -6.87 3.24
CA ILE A 5 -12.34 -6.29 3.06
C ILE A 5 -11.68 -6.15 4.44
N LYS A 6 -10.54 -6.80 4.62
CA LYS A 6 -9.68 -6.63 5.81
C LYS A 6 -8.62 -5.58 5.53
N HIS A 7 -8.19 -4.86 6.57
CA HIS A 7 -7.04 -3.99 6.44
C HIS A 7 -6.13 -3.98 7.68
N LYS A 8 -4.84 -3.72 7.45
CA LYS A 8 -3.86 -3.39 8.48
C LYS A 8 -3.40 -1.95 8.37
N LYS A 9 -3.02 -1.35 9.49
CA LYS A 9 -2.55 0.04 9.57
C LYS A 9 -1.16 0.10 10.21
N SER A 10 -0.30 0.96 9.66
CA SER A 10 0.92 1.43 10.31
C SER A 10 0.98 2.95 10.28
N SER A 11 1.54 3.55 11.34
CA SER A 11 1.88 4.98 11.41
C SER A 11 3.40 5.22 11.37
N VAL A 12 4.19 4.17 11.17
CA VAL A 12 5.66 4.23 11.11
C VAL A 12 6.10 4.47 9.67
N LYS A 13 6.91 5.50 9.47
CA LYS A 13 7.46 5.87 8.15
C LYS A 13 8.32 4.74 7.56
N GLY A 14 8.22 4.51 6.25
CA GLY A 14 9.03 3.54 5.52
C GLY A 14 8.63 2.08 5.72
N VAL A 15 7.55 1.82 6.47
CA VAL A 15 7.06 0.45 6.68
C VAL A 15 6.17 0.03 5.53
N LYS A 16 6.67 -0.93 4.74
CA LYS A 16 5.94 -1.72 3.74
C LYS A 16 5.67 -3.12 4.33
N PRO A 17 4.44 -3.67 4.22
CA PRO A 17 4.17 -5.04 4.64
C PRO A 17 4.88 -6.05 3.73
N GLY A 18 5.28 -7.20 4.28
CA GLY A 18 5.69 -8.37 3.50
C GLY A 18 4.49 -9.23 3.09
N THR A 19 4.67 -10.14 2.14
CA THR A 19 3.62 -11.07 1.65
C THR A 19 3.05 -11.95 2.76
N ALA A 20 3.87 -12.37 3.73
CA ALA A 20 3.40 -13.14 4.89
C ALA A 20 2.57 -12.31 5.89
N ALA A 21 2.61 -10.98 5.80
CA ALA A 21 1.90 -10.09 6.72
C ALA A 21 0.45 -9.82 6.29
N LEU A 22 0.04 -10.18 5.06
CA LEU A 22 -1.29 -9.92 4.52
C LEU A 22 -1.88 -11.19 3.90
N ALA A 23 -3.19 -11.35 4.02
CA ALA A 23 -3.93 -12.30 3.20
C ALA A 23 -4.14 -11.76 1.77
N LEU A 24 -4.40 -12.64 0.80
CA LEU A 24 -4.76 -12.22 -0.56
C LEU A 24 -6.02 -11.36 -0.52
N GLY A 25 -5.98 -10.21 -1.20
CA GLY A 25 -7.07 -9.22 -1.19
C GLY A 25 -7.16 -8.38 0.10
N GLU A 26 -6.27 -8.55 1.08
CA GLU A 26 -6.17 -7.69 2.25
C GLU A 26 -5.42 -6.40 1.90
N LEU A 27 -5.94 -5.26 2.38
CA LEU A 27 -5.31 -3.96 2.21
C LEU A 27 -4.37 -3.65 3.37
N ALA A 28 -3.32 -2.89 3.13
CA ALA A 28 -2.59 -2.22 4.21
C ALA A 28 -2.49 -0.73 3.96
N VAL A 29 -2.45 0.06 5.03
CA VAL A 29 -2.38 1.51 4.96
C VAL A 29 -1.22 1.99 5.81
N ASN A 30 -0.31 2.76 5.21
CA ASN A 30 0.66 3.55 5.95
C ASN A 30 0.17 4.99 6.04
N THR A 31 -0.27 5.41 7.23
CA THR A 31 -0.83 6.74 7.44
C THR A 31 0.23 7.83 7.58
N ASN A 32 1.51 7.47 7.75
CA ASN A 32 2.59 8.45 7.76
C ASN A 32 2.84 9.01 6.36
N GLU A 33 2.83 8.13 5.36
CA GLU A 33 3.19 8.49 3.98
C GLU A 33 1.95 8.62 3.07
N GLY A 34 0.82 8.04 3.48
CA GLY A 34 -0.43 8.03 2.71
C GLY A 34 -0.40 7.00 1.58
N ILE A 35 0.23 5.85 1.83
CA ILE A 35 0.38 4.76 0.86
C ILE A 35 -0.59 3.63 1.22
N ILE A 36 -1.27 3.09 0.21
CA ILE A 36 -2.07 1.87 0.33
C ILE A 36 -1.30 0.73 -0.33
N PHE A 37 -1.30 -0.45 0.28
CA PHE A 37 -0.69 -1.64 -0.28
C PHE A 37 -1.76 -2.73 -0.48
N LEU A 38 -1.57 -3.56 -1.51
CA LEU A 38 -2.40 -4.72 -1.79
C LEU A 38 -1.51 -5.93 -2.04
N LYS A 39 -1.86 -7.06 -1.41
CA LYS A 39 -1.27 -8.35 -1.76
C LYS A 39 -1.95 -8.91 -3.00
N THR A 40 -1.16 -9.23 -4.01
CA THR A 40 -1.58 -9.82 -5.28
C THR A 40 -0.96 -11.21 -5.47
N GLU A 41 -1.55 -12.00 -6.35
CA GLU A 41 -1.02 -13.28 -6.82
C GLU A 41 -1.19 -13.34 -8.34
N ASP A 42 -0.16 -13.82 -9.05
CA ASP A 42 -0.22 -14.04 -10.49
C ASP A 42 -0.76 -15.46 -10.84
N SER A 43 -0.88 -15.76 -12.14
CA SER A 43 -1.35 -17.09 -12.59
C SER A 43 -0.41 -18.25 -12.25
N SER A 44 0.80 -17.96 -11.77
CA SER A 44 1.82 -18.93 -11.39
C SER A 44 1.97 -19.04 -9.86
N SER A 45 1.04 -18.47 -9.10
CA SER A 45 1.05 -18.43 -7.63
C SER A 45 2.24 -17.67 -7.03
N ASN A 46 2.81 -16.70 -7.76
CA ASN A 46 3.77 -15.77 -7.17
C ASN A 46 3.03 -14.64 -6.46
N GLU A 47 3.33 -14.47 -5.17
CA GLU A 47 2.77 -13.40 -4.37
C GLU A 47 3.64 -12.14 -4.40
N ASP A 48 3.01 -10.98 -4.50
CA ASP A 48 3.70 -9.69 -4.40
C ASP A 48 2.87 -8.66 -3.62
N ILE A 49 3.53 -7.57 -3.20
CA ILE A 49 2.90 -6.40 -2.59
C ILE A 49 3.09 -5.21 -3.52
N ILE A 50 1.99 -4.78 -4.14
CA ILE A 50 1.93 -3.53 -4.91
C ILE A 50 1.54 -2.35 -4.01
N ASP A 51 1.97 -1.16 -4.39
CA ASP A 51 1.69 0.09 -3.70
C ASP A 51 0.88 1.06 -4.58
N PHE A 52 -0.10 1.70 -3.96
CA PHE A 52 -0.86 2.80 -4.52
C PHE A 52 -0.43 4.07 -3.79
N GLN A 53 0.35 4.88 -4.50
CA GLN A 53 0.77 6.19 -4.02
C GLN A 53 0.60 7.20 -5.14
N GLN A 54 0.07 8.38 -4.78
CA GLN A 54 0.08 9.51 -5.68
C GLN A 54 1.52 10.02 -5.80
N LEU A 55 2.01 10.17 -7.02
CA LEU A 55 3.22 10.96 -7.26
C LEU A 55 2.94 12.42 -6.89
N ARG A 56 3.54 12.87 -5.78
CA ARG A 56 3.48 14.28 -5.37
C ARG A 56 4.72 14.97 -5.95
N VAL A 57 4.53 15.91 -6.87
CA VAL A 57 5.63 16.73 -7.38
C VAL A 57 5.71 18.00 -6.53
N TYR A 58 6.91 18.30 -6.08
CA TYR A 58 7.21 19.51 -5.31
C TYR A 58 8.19 20.34 -6.13
N ASN A 59 8.04 21.66 -6.08
CA ASN A 59 9.10 22.55 -6.56
C ASN A 59 10.30 22.50 -5.60
N SER A 60 11.40 23.15 -5.99
CA SER A 60 12.62 23.23 -5.16
C SER A 60 12.41 23.93 -3.82
N SER A 61 11.31 24.68 -3.66
CA SER A 61 10.90 25.32 -2.40
C SER A 61 10.05 24.41 -1.51
N GLY A 62 9.74 23.17 -1.93
CA GLY A 62 8.91 22.23 -1.18
C GLY A 62 7.41 22.48 -1.29
N THR A 63 6.97 23.33 -2.21
CA THR A 63 5.55 23.55 -2.51
C THR A 63 5.06 22.51 -3.51
N ARG A 64 3.90 21.89 -3.24
CA ARG A 64 3.22 20.97 -4.17
C ARG A 64 2.77 21.75 -5.41
N ILE A 65 3.04 21.23 -6.61
CA ILE A 65 2.76 21.95 -7.87
C ILE A 65 1.75 21.21 -8.77
N ASN A 66 0.93 20.33 -8.17
CA ASN A 66 -0.10 19.51 -8.83
C ASN A 66 -1.31 19.43 -7.93
#